data_AF-A0A645HRJ0-F1
#
_entry.id   AF-A0A645HRJ0-F1
#
_cell.length_a   1.000
_cell.length_b   1.000
_cell.length_c   1.000
_cell.angle_alpha   90.00
_cell.angle_beta   90.00
_cell.angle_gamma   90.00
#
_symmetry.space_group_name_H-M   'P 1'
#
loop_
_entity.id
_entity.type
_entity.pdbx_description
1 polymer ?
#
loop_
_entity_poly.entity_id
_entity_poly.type
_entity_poly.pdbx_seq_one_letter_code
_entity_poly.pdbx_strand_id
1 'polypeptide(L)'
;MLAVPSLLIFSEKGPGAAHAPIIAALAAGLIVGALAQKTRLCTVGGIRDLILFKDWHLISGFIAILAAALIGSIILGQFKLGFAAQPIAHTDGLWNFLGMALAGFGSVLLGGCPLRQLILASEGNIDSVITIMGLTFGAAFAHNFKLASSGNGPTPNGQIAVVLGFIVVLAIAYFNIEKSVDVKMKEDVQIEA
;
A
#
# COMPACT_ATOMS: atom_id res chain seq x y z
N MET A 1 1.17 -27.88 21.49
CA MET A 1 1.38 -26.62 22.25
C MET A 1 2.38 -26.88 23.38
N LEU A 2 3.67 -27.03 23.08
CA LEU A 2 4.75 -27.01 24.08
C LEU A 2 5.97 -26.39 23.39
N ALA A 3 6.60 -25.41 24.05
CA ALA A 3 7.66 -24.53 23.56
C ALA A 3 7.23 -23.37 22.65
N VAL A 4 6.37 -22.49 23.17
CA VAL A 4 6.33 -21.09 22.71
C VAL A 4 7.30 -20.32 23.60
N PRO A 5 8.44 -19.80 23.10
CA PRO A 5 9.36 -19.01 23.90
C PRO A 5 8.65 -17.74 24.39
N SER A 6 9.03 -17.26 25.58
CA SER A 6 8.57 -16.01 26.22
C SER A 6 8.77 -14.73 25.39
N LEU A 7 9.27 -14.87 24.16
CA LEU A 7 9.44 -13.83 23.14
C LEU A 7 8.18 -13.63 22.27
N LEU A 8 7.29 -14.62 22.17
CA LEU A 8 6.06 -14.50 21.38
C LEU A 8 4.95 -13.89 22.24
N ILE A 9 4.89 -12.55 22.25
CA ILE A 9 3.77 -11.80 22.80
C ILE A 9 2.56 -12.06 21.90
N PHE A 10 1.71 -13.03 22.26
CA PHE A 10 0.41 -13.18 21.64
C PHE A 10 -0.45 -11.97 22.03
N SER A 11 -0.87 -11.20 21.04
CA SER A 11 -1.77 -10.07 21.24
C SER A 11 -3.13 -10.61 21.66
N GLU A 12 -3.52 -10.45 22.94
CA GLU A 12 -4.85 -10.81 23.44
C GLU A 12 -5.93 -9.83 22.97
N LYS A 13 -5.55 -8.59 22.59
CA LYS A 13 -6.46 -7.55 22.11
C LYS A 13 -5.79 -6.69 21.03
N GLY A 14 -6.46 -6.54 19.89
CA GLY A 14 -6.01 -5.71 18.77
C GLY A 14 -6.32 -6.34 17.41
N PRO A 15 -5.99 -5.68 16.29
CA PRO A 15 -6.23 -6.22 14.95
C PRO A 15 -5.50 -7.54 14.68
N GLY A 16 -4.37 -7.79 15.36
CA GLY A 16 -3.64 -9.07 15.27
C GLY A 16 -4.27 -10.24 16.03
N ALA A 17 -5.25 -9.97 16.92
CA ALA A 17 -6.00 -10.99 17.66
C ALA A 17 -7.31 -11.39 16.94
N ALA A 18 -7.76 -10.56 15.98
CA ALA A 18 -8.96 -10.82 15.20
C ALA A 18 -8.65 -11.80 14.06
N HIS A 19 -8.87 -13.09 14.30
CA HIS A 19 -8.67 -14.14 13.30
C HIS A 19 -9.99 -14.59 12.68
N ALA A 20 -10.08 -14.47 11.36
CA ALA A 20 -11.11 -15.14 10.58
C ALA A 20 -10.83 -16.66 10.53
N PRO A 21 -11.85 -17.52 10.34
CA PRO A 21 -11.63 -18.95 10.16
C PRO A 21 -10.65 -19.19 9.00
N ILE A 22 -9.55 -19.90 9.29
CA ILE A 22 -8.36 -20.04 8.41
C ILE A 22 -8.74 -20.50 7.00
N ILE A 23 -9.67 -21.45 6.89
CA ILE A 23 -10.12 -22.00 5.62
C ILE A 23 -10.84 -20.94 4.79
N ALA A 24 -11.70 -20.12 5.41
CA ALA A 24 -12.40 -19.05 4.71
C ALA A 24 -11.43 -17.95 4.26
N ALA A 25 -10.46 -17.59 5.11
CA ALA A 25 -9.43 -16.62 4.76
C ALA A 25 -8.54 -17.10 3.60
N LEU A 26 -8.14 -18.37 3.61
CA LEU A 26 -7.34 -18.98 2.54
C LEU A 26 -8.12 -19.03 1.22
N ALA A 27 -9.38 -19.48 1.26
CA ALA A 27 -10.23 -19.53 0.07
C ALA A 27 -10.46 -18.13 -0.52
N ALA A 28 -10.80 -17.14 0.33
CA ALA A 28 -10.98 -15.76 -0.11
C ALA A 28 -9.67 -15.17 -0.67
N GLY A 29 -8.53 -15.41 0.00
CA GLY A 29 -7.21 -14.96 -0.46
C GLY A 29 -6.82 -15.55 -1.81
N LEU A 30 -7.09 -16.84 -2.04
CA LEU A 30 -6.82 -17.50 -3.32
C LEU A 30 -7.67 -16.91 -4.45
N ILE A 31 -8.96 -16.71 -4.21
CA ILE A 31 -9.88 -16.14 -5.20
C ILE A 31 -9.49 -14.70 -5.53
N VAL A 32 -9.33 -13.85 -4.52
CA VAL A 32 -8.97 -12.44 -4.72
C VAL A 32 -7.58 -12.31 -5.32
N GLY A 33 -6.61 -13.13 -4.88
CA GLY A 33 -5.26 -13.18 -5.44
C GLY A 33 -5.26 -13.56 -6.92
N ALA A 34 -5.98 -14.61 -7.31
CA ALA A 34 -6.10 -15.02 -8.70
C ALA A 34 -6.75 -13.95 -9.58
N LEU A 35 -7.80 -13.28 -9.08
CA LEU A 35 -8.45 -12.17 -9.78
C LEU A 35 -7.52 -10.95 -9.92
N ALA A 36 -6.81 -10.59 -8.84
CA ALA A 36 -5.89 -9.47 -8.84
C ALA A 36 -4.69 -9.71 -9.76
N GLN A 37 -4.20 -10.95 -9.81
CA GLN A 37 -3.15 -11.37 -10.76
C GLN A 37 -3.64 -11.25 -12.21
N LYS A 38 -4.81 -11.83 -12.52
CA LYS A 38 -5.38 -11.81 -13.87
C LYS A 38 -5.64 -10.39 -14.38
N THR A 39 -6.13 -9.51 -13.51
CA THR A 39 -6.45 -8.12 -13.85
C THR A 39 -5.23 -7.19 -13.83
N ARG A 40 -4.06 -7.67 -13.39
CA ARG A 40 -2.84 -6.89 -13.19
C ARG A 40 -3.10 -5.61 -12.39
N LEU A 41 -3.90 -5.74 -11.34
CA LEU A 41 -4.42 -4.60 -10.60
C LEU A 41 -3.28 -3.75 -10.00
N CYS A 42 -3.21 -2.47 -10.38
CA CYS A 42 -2.21 -1.52 -9.90
C CYS A 42 -2.82 -0.13 -9.74
N THR A 43 -2.80 0.43 -8.53
CA THR A 43 -3.48 1.71 -8.24
C THR A 43 -2.79 2.87 -8.93
N VAL A 44 -1.46 2.85 -8.95
CA VAL A 44 -0.64 3.84 -9.66
C VAL A 44 -0.87 3.74 -11.17
N GLY A 45 -0.89 2.51 -11.71
CA GLY A 45 -1.18 2.25 -13.12
C GLY A 45 -2.58 2.70 -13.52
N GLY A 46 -3.60 2.39 -12.71
CA GLY A 46 -4.98 2.80 -12.99
C GLY A 46 -5.16 4.30 -13.06
N ILE A 47 -4.54 5.07 -12.16
CA ILE A 47 -4.59 6.54 -12.20
C ILE A 47 -3.84 7.07 -13.43
N ARG A 48 -2.65 6.55 -13.72
CA ARG A 48 -1.86 6.93 -14.90
C ARG A 48 -2.63 6.65 -16.19
N ASP A 49 -3.22 5.47 -16.32
CA ASP A 49 -3.88 5.02 -17.54
C ASP A 49 -5.21 5.77 -17.75
N LEU A 50 -5.90 6.14 -16.67
CA LEU A 50 -7.05 7.03 -16.71
C LEU A 50 -6.69 8.43 -17.23
N ILE A 51 -5.60 9.02 -16.74
CA ILE A 51 -5.22 10.39 -17.10
C ILE A 51 -4.63 10.45 -18.51
N LEU A 52 -3.74 9.52 -18.85
CA LEU A 52 -2.97 9.57 -20.09
C LEU A 52 -3.68 8.88 -21.26
N PHE A 53 -4.30 7.73 -21.03
CA PHE A 53 -4.92 6.90 -22.07
C PHE A 53 -6.45 6.90 -22.01
N LYS A 54 -7.04 7.52 -20.98
CA LYS A 54 -8.49 7.51 -20.71
C LYS A 54 -9.07 6.09 -20.60
N ASP A 55 -8.25 5.14 -20.17
CA ASP A 55 -8.70 3.76 -19.93
C ASP A 55 -9.26 3.63 -18.50
N TRP A 56 -10.53 3.26 -18.41
CA TRP A 56 -11.25 3.08 -17.16
C TRP A 56 -11.17 1.65 -16.61
N HIS A 57 -10.56 0.72 -17.33
CA HIS A 57 -10.57 -0.71 -16.99
C HIS A 57 -9.98 -0.97 -15.60
N LEU A 58 -8.78 -0.46 -15.30
CA LEU A 58 -8.12 -0.68 -14.01
C LEU A 58 -8.85 0.06 -12.87
N ILE A 59 -9.35 1.26 -13.12
CA ILE A 59 -10.09 2.06 -12.13
C ILE A 59 -11.41 1.38 -11.76
N SER A 60 -12.09 0.74 -12.70
CA SER A 60 -13.31 -0.03 -12.43
C SER A 60 -13.08 -1.16 -11.42
N GLY A 61 -11.90 -1.80 -11.46
CA GLY A 61 -11.50 -2.80 -10.48
C GLY A 61 -11.34 -2.23 -9.06
N PHE A 62 -10.76 -1.04 -8.93
CA PHE A 62 -10.66 -0.36 -7.63
C PHE A 62 -12.03 0.05 -7.08
N ILE A 63 -12.91 0.56 -7.93
CA ILE A 63 -14.29 0.89 -7.56
C ILE A 63 -15.02 -0.37 -7.07
N ALA A 64 -14.83 -1.50 -7.75
CA ALA A 64 -15.42 -2.78 -7.33
C ALA A 64 -14.92 -3.22 -5.94
N ILE A 65 -13.62 -3.08 -5.65
CA ILE A 65 -13.07 -3.39 -4.31
C ILE A 65 -13.66 -2.48 -3.24
N LEU A 66 -13.74 -1.18 -3.50
CA LEU A 66 -14.34 -0.21 -2.58
C LEU A 66 -15.82 -0.52 -2.33
N ALA A 67 -16.59 -0.82 -3.38
CA ALA A 67 -17.99 -1.19 -3.27
C ALA A 67 -18.17 -2.50 -2.48
N ALA A 68 -17.36 -3.52 -2.76
CA ALA A 68 -17.40 -4.79 -2.04
C ALA A 68 -17.06 -4.61 -0.55
N ALA A 69 -16.05 -3.80 -0.23
CA ALA A 69 -15.68 -3.49 1.14
C ALA A 69 -16.77 -2.71 1.88
N LEU A 70 -17.42 -1.75 1.21
CA LEU A 70 -18.53 -0.97 1.76
C LEU A 70 -19.75 -1.86 2.05
N ILE A 71 -20.18 -2.66 1.06
CA ILE A 71 -21.31 -3.58 1.20
C ILE A 71 -21.03 -4.60 2.31
N GLY A 72 -19.82 -5.18 2.33
CA GLY A 72 -19.40 -6.09 3.39
C GLY A 72 -19.47 -5.43 4.77
N SER A 73 -18.99 -4.20 4.89
CA SER A 73 -19.03 -3.45 6.15
C SER A 73 -20.45 -3.15 6.63
N ILE A 74 -21.38 -2.89 5.70
CA ILE A 74 -22.82 -2.67 6.01
C ILE A 74 -23.47 -3.97 6.47
N ILE A 75 -23.26 -5.08 5.74
CA ILE A 75 -23.82 -6.40 6.10
C ILE A 75 -23.32 -6.86 7.47
N LEU A 76 -22.04 -6.61 7.78
CA LEU A 76 -21.42 -6.93 9.07
C LEU A 76 -21.79 -5.93 10.19
N GLY A 77 -22.57 -4.88 9.90
CA GLY A 77 -22.94 -3.84 10.86
C GLY A 77 -21.76 -3.02 11.40
N GLN A 78 -20.60 -3.06 10.73
CA GLN A 78 -19.37 -2.36 11.11
C GLN A 78 -19.24 -0.97 10.45
N PHE A 79 -20.25 -0.55 9.69
CA PHE A 79 -20.23 0.72 8.98
C PHE A 79 -20.37 1.90 9.96
N LYS A 80 -19.27 2.64 10.16
CA LYS A 80 -19.24 3.90 10.90
C LYS A 80 -18.83 5.02 9.95
N LEU A 81 -19.74 5.96 9.71
CA LEU A 81 -19.45 7.17 8.93
C LEU A 81 -18.60 8.13 9.77
N GLY A 82 -17.34 8.27 9.39
CA GLY A 82 -16.40 9.22 9.99
C GLY A 82 -15.00 8.65 10.19
N PHE A 83 -14.02 9.54 10.34
CA PHE A 83 -12.62 9.18 10.62
C PHE A 83 -12.33 9.06 12.14
N ALA A 84 -13.30 9.42 12.98
CA ALA A 84 -13.16 9.39 14.43
C ALA A 84 -13.39 7.97 14.98
N ALA A 85 -12.48 7.49 15.82
CA ALA A 85 -12.54 6.19 16.49
C ALA A 85 -12.63 4.97 15.54
N GLN A 86 -12.10 5.07 14.33
CA GLN A 86 -11.89 3.91 13.45
C GLN A 86 -10.54 3.24 13.75
N PRO A 87 -10.44 1.90 13.64
CA PRO A 87 -9.16 1.20 13.77
C PRO A 87 -8.17 1.75 12.74
N ILE A 88 -6.93 2.05 13.15
CA ILE A 88 -5.81 2.49 12.30
C ILE A 88 -5.95 3.94 11.75
N ALA A 89 -7.16 4.49 11.64
CA ALA A 89 -7.36 5.87 11.23
C ALA A 89 -7.27 6.84 12.42
N HIS A 90 -6.51 7.91 12.26
CA HIS A 90 -6.53 9.06 13.16
C HIS A 90 -7.13 10.26 12.45
N THR A 91 -7.72 11.18 13.22
CA THR A 91 -8.37 12.40 12.71
C THR A 91 -7.37 13.47 12.27
N ASP A 92 -6.08 13.30 12.58
CA ASP A 92 -5.03 14.25 12.25
C ASP A 92 -4.71 14.21 10.74
N GLY A 93 -5.41 15.04 9.97
CA GLY A 93 -5.40 15.00 8.50
C GLY A 93 -4.04 15.27 7.87
N LEU A 94 -3.22 16.12 8.48
CA LEU A 94 -1.89 16.47 7.96
C LEU A 94 -0.97 15.24 7.95
N TRP A 95 -0.88 14.54 9.08
CA TRP A 95 0.00 13.38 9.21
C TRP A 95 -0.51 12.17 8.44
N ASN A 96 -1.82 12.05 8.27
CA ASN A 96 -2.41 11.01 7.44
C ASN A 96 -2.05 11.25 5.96
N PHE A 97 -2.21 12.49 5.48
CA PHE A 97 -1.80 12.89 4.14
C PHE A 97 -0.30 12.68 3.92
N LEU A 98 0.56 13.17 4.82
CA LEU A 98 2.01 13.04 4.68
C LEU A 98 2.47 11.58 4.73
N GLY A 99 1.88 10.75 5.60
CA GLY A 99 2.17 9.33 5.66
C GLY A 99 1.80 8.59 4.37
N MET A 100 0.61 8.86 3.84
CA MET A 100 0.17 8.27 2.57
C MET A 100 0.92 8.82 1.36
N ALA A 101 1.33 10.09 1.38
CA ALA A 101 2.19 10.68 0.37
C ALA A 101 3.58 10.02 0.35
N LEU A 102 4.18 9.76 1.51
CA LEU A 102 5.43 9.01 1.62
C LEU A 102 5.29 7.59 1.08
N ALA A 103 4.22 6.89 1.45
CA ALA A 103 3.94 5.53 0.96
C ALA A 103 3.74 5.52 -0.57
N GLY A 104 3.04 6.52 -1.11
CA GLY A 104 2.87 6.71 -2.54
C GLY A 104 4.20 6.97 -3.25
N PHE A 105 5.04 7.86 -2.71
CA PHE A 105 6.34 8.20 -3.29
C PHE A 105 7.29 6.99 -3.30
N GLY A 106 7.36 6.24 -2.20
CA GLY A 106 8.09 4.97 -2.15
C GLY A 106 7.56 3.93 -3.16
N SER A 107 6.23 3.82 -3.31
CA SER A 107 5.61 2.91 -4.28
C SER A 107 5.96 3.26 -5.72
N VAL A 108 6.13 4.55 -6.05
CA VAL A 108 6.57 4.99 -7.38
C VAL A 108 8.02 4.59 -7.63
N LEU A 109 8.93 4.80 -6.67
CA LEU A 109 10.33 4.37 -6.80
C LEU A 109 10.48 2.85 -6.92
N LEU A 110 9.65 2.08 -6.23
CA LEU A 110 9.63 0.61 -6.30
C LEU A 110 8.98 0.07 -7.58
N GLY A 111 8.31 0.92 -8.39
CA GLY A 111 7.61 0.51 -9.60
C GLY A 111 6.26 -0.19 -9.38
N GLY A 112 5.66 -0.06 -8.19
CA GLY A 112 4.37 -0.65 -7.89
C GLY A 112 3.90 -0.46 -6.44
N CYS A 113 2.58 -0.48 -6.23
CA CYS A 113 2.00 -0.47 -4.89
C CYS A 113 2.20 -1.83 -4.18
N PRO A 114 2.03 -1.89 -2.84
CA PRO A 114 2.28 -3.13 -2.07
C PRO A 114 1.54 -4.35 -2.62
N LEU A 115 0.29 -4.18 -3.08
CA LEU A 115 -0.47 -5.26 -3.69
C LEU A 115 0.16 -5.76 -5.00
N ARG A 116 0.62 -4.85 -5.86
CA ARG A 116 1.29 -5.21 -7.11
C ARG A 116 2.62 -5.91 -6.86
N GLN A 117 3.39 -5.46 -5.88
CA GLN A 117 4.64 -6.12 -5.49
C GLN A 117 4.39 -7.54 -4.96
N LEU A 118 3.29 -7.75 -4.21
CA LEU A 118 2.93 -9.09 -3.71
C LEU A 118 2.56 -10.05 -4.84
N ILE A 119 1.83 -9.55 -5.85
CA ILE A 119 1.49 -10.33 -7.06
C ILE A 119 2.75 -10.66 -7.85
N LEU A 120 3.62 -9.68 -8.10
CA LEU A 120 4.87 -9.88 -8.84
C LEU A 120 5.82 -10.85 -8.13
N ALA A 121 5.91 -10.77 -6.80
CA ALA A 121 6.65 -11.73 -5.99
C ALA A 121 6.11 -13.16 -6.18
N SER A 122 4.79 -13.32 -6.23
CA SER A 122 4.12 -14.60 -6.49
C SER A 122 4.29 -15.10 -7.93
N GLU A 123 4.52 -14.19 -8.89
CA GLU A 123 4.85 -14.49 -10.29
C GLU A 123 6.33 -14.86 -10.50
N GLY A 124 7.16 -14.79 -9.44
CA GLY A 124 8.57 -15.16 -9.48
C GLY A 124 9.54 -13.99 -9.68
N ASN A 125 9.11 -12.74 -9.54
CA ASN A 125 10.00 -11.59 -9.58
C ASN A 125 10.74 -11.43 -8.24
N ILE A 126 12.05 -11.66 -8.24
CA ILE A 126 12.92 -11.60 -7.05
C ILE A 126 13.02 -10.18 -6.49
N ASP A 127 13.03 -9.15 -7.32
CA ASP A 127 13.10 -7.75 -6.86
C ASP A 127 11.85 -7.39 -6.03
N SER A 128 10.69 -7.89 -6.47
CA SER A 128 9.43 -7.76 -5.75
C SER A 128 9.41 -8.58 -4.46
N VAL A 129 10.06 -9.75 -4.41
CA VAL A 129 10.22 -10.54 -3.17
C VAL A 129 11.01 -9.75 -2.14
N ILE A 130 12.14 -9.15 -2.53
CA ILE A 130 12.96 -8.31 -1.64
C ILE A 130 12.15 -7.11 -1.13
N THR A 131 11.37 -6.49 -2.01
CA THR A 131 10.49 -5.37 -1.67
C THR A 131 9.46 -5.77 -0.62
N ILE A 132 8.79 -6.91 -0.78
CA ILE A 132 7.80 -7.41 0.16
C ILE A 132 8.44 -7.76 1.50
N MET A 133 9.60 -8.40 1.51
CA MET A 133 10.35 -8.65 2.75
C MET A 133 10.67 -7.33 3.47
N GLY A 134 11.16 -6.32 2.74
CA GLY A 134 11.42 -4.98 3.28
C GLY A 134 10.18 -4.33 3.88
N LEU A 135 9.03 -4.40 3.19
CA LEU A 135 7.74 -3.90 3.69
C LEU A 135 7.30 -4.64 4.97
N THR A 136 7.45 -5.97 5.03
CA THR A 136 7.10 -6.77 6.20
C THR A 136 8.00 -6.46 7.40
N PHE A 137 9.32 -6.43 7.21
CA PHE A 137 10.27 -6.07 8.28
C PHE A 137 10.10 -4.62 8.73
N GLY A 138 9.86 -3.70 7.81
CA GLY A 138 9.56 -2.30 8.12
C GLY A 138 8.29 -2.14 8.95
N ALA A 139 7.22 -2.85 8.58
CA ALA A 139 5.98 -2.87 9.35
C ALA A 139 6.20 -3.46 10.75
N ALA A 140 6.92 -4.59 10.85
CA ALA A 140 7.27 -5.18 12.13
C ALA A 140 8.06 -4.20 13.01
N PHE A 141 9.07 -3.52 12.45
CA PHE A 141 9.83 -2.50 13.16
C PHE A 141 8.92 -1.34 13.63
N ALA A 142 8.07 -0.82 12.75
CA ALA A 142 7.17 0.30 13.09
C ALA A 142 6.21 -0.05 14.25
N HIS A 143 5.69 -1.27 14.28
CA HIS A 143 4.82 -1.74 15.36
C HIS A 143 5.58 -2.04 16.66
N ASN A 144 6.76 -2.65 16.60
CA ASN A 144 7.56 -2.97 17.80
C ASN A 144 8.13 -1.73 18.49
N PHE A 145 8.54 -0.72 17.72
CA PHE A 145 9.11 0.53 18.25
C PHE A 145 8.04 1.63 18.50
N LYS A 146 6.74 1.28 18.44
CA LYS A 146 5.61 2.20 18.67
C LYS A 146 5.63 3.45 17.76
N LEU A 147 6.16 3.30 16.55
CA LEU A 147 6.14 4.32 15.50
C LEU A 147 4.80 4.33 14.76
N ALA A 148 4.06 3.22 14.81
CA ALA A 148 2.73 3.10 14.24
C ALA A 148 1.72 4.02 14.95
N SER A 149 0.97 4.79 14.17
CA SER A 149 -0.12 5.61 14.69
C SER A 149 -1.29 4.75 15.19
N SER A 150 -2.07 5.30 16.11
CA SER A 150 -3.28 4.66 16.64
C SER A 150 -4.48 5.59 16.51
N GLY A 151 -5.68 5.11 16.88
CA GLY A 151 -6.88 5.96 16.92
C GLY A 151 -6.79 7.17 17.86
N ASN A 152 -5.77 7.21 18.73
CA ASN A 152 -5.47 8.34 19.61
C ASN A 152 -4.61 9.44 18.94
N GLY A 153 -4.19 9.26 17.68
CA GLY A 153 -3.34 10.20 16.96
C GLY A 153 -1.92 9.68 16.68
N PRO A 154 -1.15 10.43 15.86
CA PRO A 154 0.23 10.09 15.52
C PRO A 154 1.14 10.24 16.73
N THR A 155 2.04 9.27 16.95
CA THR A 155 3.04 9.38 18.00
C THR A 155 4.11 10.40 17.60
N PRO A 156 4.72 11.15 18.55
CA PRO A 156 5.80 12.09 18.22
C PRO A 156 6.95 11.41 17.46
N ASN A 157 7.27 10.16 17.80
CA ASN A 157 8.29 9.37 17.10
C ASN A 157 7.84 8.99 15.67
N GLY A 158 6.56 8.71 15.46
CA GLY A 158 5.99 8.46 14.13
C GLY A 158 6.07 9.67 13.22
N GLN A 159 5.83 10.87 13.75
CA GLN A 159 5.99 12.14 13.02
C GLN A 159 7.43 12.33 12.53
N ILE A 160 8.41 12.11 13.42
CA ILE A 160 9.84 12.18 13.08
C ILE A 160 10.20 11.13 12.01
N ALA A 161 9.66 9.91 12.12
CA ALA A 161 9.90 8.85 11.16
C ALA A 161 9.38 9.19 9.75
N VAL A 162 8.23 9.86 9.63
CA VAL A 162 7.71 10.32 8.33
C VAL A 162 8.63 11.35 7.70
N VAL A 163 9.10 12.32 8.48
CA VAL A 163 10.03 13.36 7.98
C VAL A 163 11.36 12.74 7.54
N LEU A 164 11.94 11.85 8.35
CA LEU A 164 13.16 11.12 7.98
C LEU A 164 12.95 10.26 6.73
N GLY A 165 11.78 9.61 6.61
CA GLY A 165 11.40 8.84 5.43
C GLY A 165 11.42 9.70 4.17
N PHE A 166 10.83 10.90 4.20
CA PHE A 166 10.89 11.82 3.07
C PHE A 166 12.32 12.21 2.70
N ILE A 167 13.17 12.51 3.68
CA ILE A 167 14.58 12.85 3.44
C ILE A 167 15.29 11.70 2.72
N VAL A 168 15.11 10.46 3.19
CA VAL A 168 15.75 9.27 2.60
C VAL A 168 15.26 9.03 1.18
N VAL A 169 13.94 9.05 0.96
CA VAL A 169 13.36 8.78 -0.37
C VAL A 169 13.73 9.89 -1.37
N LEU A 170 13.76 11.15 -0.93
CA LEU A 170 14.24 12.27 -1.76
C LEU A 170 15.73 12.16 -2.07
N ALA A 171 16.56 11.76 -1.11
CA ALA A 171 17.98 11.54 -1.35
C ALA A 171 18.20 10.43 -2.38
N ILE A 172 17.50 9.29 -2.23
CA ILE A 172 17.55 8.18 -3.19
C ILE A 172 17.11 8.68 -4.58
N ALA A 173 15.98 9.38 -4.68
CA ALA A 173 15.50 9.93 -5.94
C ALA A 173 16.51 10.89 -6.59
N TYR A 174 17.13 11.77 -5.79
CA TYR A 174 18.13 12.72 -6.28
C TYR A 174 19.41 12.02 -6.78
N PHE A 175 19.91 11.01 -6.06
CA PHE A 175 21.11 10.29 -6.46
C PHE A 175 20.90 9.36 -7.66
N ASN A 176 19.67 8.87 -7.86
CA ASN A 176 19.32 7.98 -8.97
C ASN A 176 18.72 8.72 -10.17
N ILE A 177 18.65 10.06 -10.15
CA ILE A 177 18.18 10.82 -11.30
C ILE A 177 19.24 10.79 -12.40
N GLU A 178 18.87 10.30 -13.59
CA GLU A 178 19.73 10.41 -14.76
C GLU A 178 19.84 11.88 -15.15
N LYS A 179 21.03 12.49 -14.96
CA LYS A 179 21.27 13.92 -15.21
C LYS A 179 21.33 14.30 -16.70
N SER A 180 21.11 13.37 -17.62
CA SER A 180 21.18 13.60 -19.07
C SER A 180 19.89 13.15 -19.76
N VAL A 181 18.87 14.01 -19.73
CA VAL A 181 17.79 13.91 -20.72
C VAL A 181 18.10 14.91 -21.82
N ASP A 182 18.91 14.49 -22.79
CA ASP A 182 19.01 15.18 -24.09
C ASP A 182 17.70 14.87 -24.83
N VAL A 183 16.66 15.65 -24.55
CA VAL A 183 15.38 15.55 -25.27
C VAL A 183 15.61 16.07 -26.68
N LYS A 184 16.12 15.23 -27.57
CA LYS A 184 15.97 15.46 -29.00
C LYS A 184 14.52 15.22 -29.36
N MET A 185 13.73 16.29 -29.34
CA MET A 185 12.45 16.31 -30.02
C MET A 185 12.75 16.02 -31.49
N LYS A 186 12.30 14.85 -31.97
CA LYS A 186 12.32 14.54 -33.39
C LYS A 186 11.23 15.42 -34.01
N GLU A 187 11.62 16.59 -34.51
CA GLU A 187 10.89 17.25 -35.58
C GLU A 187 10.67 16.19 -36.66
N ASP A 188 9.42 16.08 -37.14
CA ASP A 188 8.94 15.36 -38.32
C ASP A 188 7.76 14.42 -38.01
N VAL A 189 6.61 15.03 -37.70
CA VAL A 189 5.32 14.49 -38.14
C VAL A 189 4.63 15.61 -38.89
N GLN A 190 4.90 15.69 -40.19
CA GLN A 190 4.13 16.53 -41.11
C GLN A 190 2.71 15.97 -41.16
N ILE A 191 1.75 16.77 -40.70
CA ILE A 191 0.33 16.54 -40.94
C ILE A 191 0.06 17.11 -42.33
N GLU A 192 -0.08 16.25 -43.33
CA GLU A 192 -0.70 16.64 -44.59
C GLU A 192 -2.19 16.89 -44.35
N ALA A 193 -2.64 18.04 -44.85
CA ALA A 193 -3.96 18.63 -44.66
C ALA A 193 -5.10 17.88 -45.37
#